data_AF-N4TTS2-F1
#
_entry.id   AF-N4TTS2-F1
#
_cell.length_a   1.000
_cell.length_b   1.000
_cell.length_c   1.000
_cell.angle_alpha   90.00
_cell.angle_beta   90.00
_cell.angle_gamma   90.00
#
_symmetry.space_group_name_H-M   'P 1'
#
loop_
_entity.id
_entity.type
_entity.pdbx_description
1 polymer ?
#
loop_
_entity_poly.entity_id
_entity_poly.type
_entity_poly.pdbx_seq_one_letter_code
_entity_poly.pdbx_strand_id
1 'polypeptide(L)'
;MPCLPAIRAVYQNLNCLSSSGQMHDAPKVAWLLAQRYERQGKPALTKGKNPVASLYRMYEYLVVGYTAGLRSEMEYFFKQSTWSVKAIPDPEDTDPARYAILAVLTHYLAKVFNRLIERGLPRGCPAIIAGAEAEAELRAREVVLELQPSWAKAVRRLDEPITIPNSSGETPEDRFRSAEFLAMNIIVTEPHVAFV
;
A
#
# COMPACT_ATOMS: atom_id res chain seq x y z
N MET A 1 -37.30 21.72 -19.67
CA MET A 1 -35.96 22.24 -20.05
C MET A 1 -35.82 23.64 -19.46
N PRO A 2 -34.67 24.05 -18.88
CA PRO A 2 -33.31 23.73 -19.34
C PRO A 2 -32.28 23.26 -18.28
N CYS A 3 -31.22 22.65 -18.82
CA CYS A 3 -29.79 22.64 -18.48
C CYS A 3 -29.26 22.47 -17.03
N LEU A 4 -28.64 21.31 -16.81
CA LEU A 4 -27.47 21.12 -15.91
C LEU A 4 -26.22 21.78 -16.53
N PRO A 5 -25.22 22.09 -15.69
CA PRO A 5 -23.94 21.42 -15.89
C PRO A 5 -23.34 20.86 -14.59
N ALA A 6 -22.71 19.70 -14.75
CA ALA A 6 -21.80 19.08 -13.80
C ALA A 6 -20.42 19.78 -13.80
N ILE A 7 -19.62 19.48 -12.76
CA ILE A 7 -18.17 19.18 -12.77
C ILE A 7 -17.33 19.94 -11.70
N ARG A 8 -16.44 19.14 -11.07
CA ARG A 8 -15.18 19.44 -10.36
C ARG A 8 -15.24 19.92 -8.89
N ALA A 9 -15.24 18.94 -7.98
CA ALA A 9 -14.55 19.10 -6.71
C ALA A 9 -13.03 19.01 -6.95
N VAL A 10 -12.36 20.15 -6.88
CA VAL A 10 -10.91 20.32 -7.03
C VAL A 10 -10.23 19.93 -5.71
N TYR A 11 -9.32 18.96 -5.78
CA TYR A 11 -8.34 18.70 -4.74
C TYR A 11 -7.35 19.85 -4.69
N GLN A 12 -7.49 20.74 -3.71
CA GLN A 12 -6.43 21.65 -3.29
C GLN A 12 -6.40 21.66 -1.76
N ASN A 13 -5.32 21.13 -1.20
CA ASN A 13 -4.63 21.78 -0.09
C ASN A 13 -3.19 21.26 -0.02
N LEU A 14 -2.31 22.10 -0.57
CA LEU A 14 -0.89 22.16 -0.31
C LEU A 14 -0.71 22.90 1.02
N ASN A 15 0.04 22.31 1.94
CA ASN A 15 1.12 23.02 2.60
C ASN A 15 2.15 22.03 3.10
N CYS A 16 3.39 22.30 2.70
CA CYS A 16 4.60 21.60 3.07
C CYS A 16 4.93 21.87 4.54
N LEU A 17 5.25 20.81 5.28
CA LEU A 17 6.30 20.82 6.29
C LEU A 17 6.93 19.43 6.26
N SER A 18 8.17 19.39 5.82
CA SER A 18 9.09 18.28 6.01
C SER A 18 9.36 18.14 7.51
N SER A 19 8.53 17.40 8.22
CA SER A 19 8.92 16.83 9.51
C SER A 19 9.62 15.51 9.23
N SER A 20 10.94 15.50 9.43
CA SER A 20 11.68 14.29 9.79
C SER A 20 11.28 13.86 11.21
N GLY A 21 9.97 13.69 11.44
CA GLY A 21 9.46 13.03 12.63
C GLY A 21 9.62 11.55 12.39
N GLN A 22 10.43 10.88 13.20
CA GLN A 22 10.40 9.43 13.27
C GLN A 22 8.94 9.00 13.42
N MET A 23 8.51 8.04 12.62
CA MET A 23 7.10 7.64 12.51
C MET A 23 6.64 6.75 13.66
N HIS A 24 7.13 7.04 14.88
CA HIS A 24 6.89 6.32 16.13
C HIS A 24 5.43 6.36 16.60
N ASP A 25 4.59 7.20 16.00
CA ASP A 25 3.20 7.43 16.40
C ASP A 25 2.18 6.57 15.65
N ALA A 26 2.61 5.69 14.74
CA ALA A 26 1.68 4.78 14.09
C ALA A 26 1.03 3.84 15.13
N PRO A 27 -0.29 3.59 15.04
CA PRO A 27 -0.98 2.69 15.97
C PRO A 27 -0.32 1.31 16.01
N LYS A 28 -0.33 0.68 17.18
CA LYS A 28 0.13 -0.72 17.33
C LYS A 28 -0.85 -1.69 16.68
N VAL A 29 -0.37 -2.85 16.25
CA VAL A 29 -1.22 -3.88 15.62
C VAL A 29 -2.38 -4.29 16.56
N ALA A 30 -2.06 -4.55 17.82
CA ALA A 30 -3.06 -4.92 18.83
C ALA A 30 -4.15 -3.87 19.01
N TRP A 31 -3.79 -2.58 18.97
CA TRP A 31 -4.74 -1.49 19.09
C TRP A 31 -5.66 -1.42 17.87
N LEU A 32 -5.12 -1.52 16.65
CA LEU A 32 -5.94 -1.52 15.44
C LEU A 32 -6.89 -2.72 15.38
N LEU A 33 -6.45 -3.90 15.84
CA LEU A 33 -7.31 -5.07 15.94
C LEU A 33 -8.47 -4.83 16.92
N ALA A 34 -8.18 -4.25 18.10
CA ALA A 34 -9.21 -3.90 19.08
C ALA A 34 -10.20 -2.84 18.56
N GLN A 35 -9.75 -1.97 17.66
CA GLN A 35 -10.52 -0.87 17.09
C GLN A 35 -11.05 -1.16 15.68
N ARG A 36 -10.91 -2.41 15.21
CA ARG A 36 -11.10 -2.77 13.80
C ARG A 36 -12.46 -2.33 13.25
N TYR A 37 -13.54 -2.62 13.97
CA TYR A 37 -14.89 -2.25 13.56
C TYR A 37 -15.07 -0.73 13.49
N GLU A 38 -14.61 0.00 14.51
CA GLU A 38 -14.73 1.45 14.57
C GLU A 38 -13.88 2.17 13.51
N ARG A 39 -12.79 1.55 13.09
CA ARG A 39 -11.83 2.11 12.11
C ARG A 39 -12.10 1.67 10.68
N GLN A 40 -12.92 0.64 10.46
CA GLN A 40 -13.24 0.16 9.12
C GLN A 40 -13.92 1.26 8.30
N GLY A 41 -13.47 1.45 7.06
CA GLY A 41 -13.98 2.50 6.17
C GLY A 41 -13.50 3.92 6.48
N LYS A 42 -12.70 4.13 7.54
CA LYS A 42 -12.15 5.45 7.90
C LYS A 42 -10.74 5.64 7.31
N PRO A 43 -10.32 6.88 7.02
CA PRO A 43 -8.94 7.16 6.62
C PRO A 43 -7.95 6.74 7.70
N ALA A 44 -6.77 6.27 7.27
CA ALA A 44 -5.67 5.93 8.15
C ALA A 44 -5.23 7.14 9.02
N LEU A 45 -4.74 6.84 10.22
CA LEU A 45 -4.26 7.81 11.18
C LEU A 45 -2.91 8.39 10.74
N THR A 46 -2.02 7.56 10.18
CA THR A 46 -0.71 7.99 9.68
C THR A 46 -0.82 9.12 8.67
N LYS A 47 -0.07 10.21 8.91
CA LYS A 47 0.02 11.40 8.06
C LYS A 47 1.34 11.45 7.31
N GLY A 48 1.44 12.35 6.33
CA GLY A 48 2.65 12.58 5.56
C GLY A 48 2.55 12.13 4.10
N LYS A 49 3.33 12.77 3.24
CA LYS A 49 3.39 12.55 1.79
C LYS A 49 4.75 11.99 1.39
N ASN A 50 5.12 10.86 1.96
CA ASN A 50 6.36 10.14 1.64
C ASN A 50 6.08 8.61 1.54
N PRO A 51 6.99 7.83 0.94
CA PRO A 51 6.78 6.40 0.74
C PRO A 51 6.52 5.62 2.04
N VAL A 52 7.24 5.97 3.11
CA VAL A 52 7.12 5.32 4.42
C VAL A 52 5.73 5.57 5.00
N ALA A 53 5.26 6.82 5.03
CA ALA A 53 3.92 7.17 5.48
C ALA A 53 2.82 6.44 4.69
N SER A 54 3.00 6.30 3.38
CA SER A 54 2.08 5.53 2.53
C SER A 54 2.06 4.05 2.90
N LEU A 55 3.22 3.44 3.14
CA LEU A 55 3.34 2.05 3.57
C LEU A 55 2.61 1.80 4.91
N TYR A 56 2.69 2.75 5.85
CA TYR A 56 1.97 2.65 7.12
C TYR A 56 0.45 2.83 6.98
N ARG A 57 -0.01 3.68 6.06
CA ARG A 57 -1.44 3.74 5.74
C ARG A 57 -1.94 2.41 5.17
N MET A 58 -1.17 1.77 4.29
CA MET A 58 -1.49 0.43 3.77
C MET A 58 -1.57 -0.61 4.91
N TYR A 59 -0.61 -0.58 5.84
CA TYR A 59 -0.64 -1.40 7.05
C TYR A 59 -1.93 -1.19 7.84
N GLU A 60 -2.30 0.06 8.12
CA GLU A 60 -3.52 0.35 8.87
C GLU A 60 -4.76 -0.20 8.16
N TYR A 61 -4.88 0.04 6.84
CA TYR A 61 -5.99 -0.46 6.04
C TYR A 61 -6.07 -1.98 6.00
N LEU A 62 -4.94 -2.67 5.94
CA LEU A 62 -4.88 -4.13 6.02
C LEU A 62 -5.42 -4.63 7.38
N VAL A 63 -4.91 -4.09 8.48
CA VAL A 63 -5.24 -4.56 9.84
C VAL A 63 -6.68 -4.24 10.23
N VAL A 64 -7.28 -3.16 9.71
CA VAL A 64 -8.70 -2.86 9.95
C VAL A 64 -9.64 -3.49 8.91
N GLY A 65 -9.10 -4.21 7.91
CA GLY A 65 -9.88 -4.87 6.88
C GLY A 65 -10.58 -3.91 5.93
N TYR A 66 -9.96 -2.76 5.63
CA TYR A 66 -10.48 -1.78 4.67
C TYR A 66 -9.82 -1.94 3.30
N THR A 67 -10.22 -2.98 2.57
CA THR A 67 -9.66 -3.37 1.26
C THR A 67 -9.67 -2.23 0.24
N ALA A 68 -10.74 -1.43 0.17
CA ALA A 68 -10.80 -0.30 -0.74
C ALA A 68 -9.73 0.75 -0.41
N GLY A 69 -9.55 1.07 0.87
CA GLY A 69 -8.49 1.97 1.33
C GLY A 69 -7.09 1.46 0.99
N LEU A 70 -6.83 0.16 1.21
CA LEU A 70 -5.57 -0.48 0.86
C LEU A 70 -5.26 -0.36 -0.64
N ARG A 71 -6.22 -0.68 -1.51
CA ARG A 71 -6.05 -0.58 -2.96
C ARG A 71 -5.81 0.86 -3.41
N SER A 72 -6.60 1.81 -2.92
CA SER A 72 -6.44 3.23 -3.25
C SER A 72 -5.08 3.77 -2.79
N GLU A 73 -4.57 3.32 -1.65
CA GLU A 73 -3.24 3.73 -1.17
C GLU A 73 -2.12 3.14 -2.02
N MET A 74 -2.23 1.87 -2.44
CA MET A 74 -1.26 1.27 -3.37
C MET A 74 -1.26 1.95 -4.73
N GLU A 75 -2.43 2.33 -5.24
CA GLU A 75 -2.57 3.12 -6.47
C GLU A 75 -2.01 4.54 -6.29
N TYR A 76 -2.24 5.17 -5.14
CA TYR A 76 -1.64 6.47 -4.81
C TYR A 76 -0.11 6.39 -4.82
N PHE A 77 0.46 5.36 -4.19
CA PHE A 77 1.90 5.07 -4.25
C PHE A 77 2.33 4.86 -5.71
N PHE A 78 1.55 4.12 -6.50
CA PHE A 78 1.84 3.86 -7.92
C PHE A 78 1.99 5.14 -8.75
N LYS A 79 1.15 6.13 -8.46
CA LYS A 79 1.13 7.42 -9.15
C LYS A 79 2.29 8.34 -8.77
N GLN A 80 3.01 8.07 -7.68
CA GLN A 80 4.19 8.86 -7.29
C GLN A 80 5.41 8.40 -8.11
N SER A 81 5.56 8.88 -9.35
CA SER A 81 6.62 8.42 -10.27
C SER A 81 8.05 8.54 -9.72
N THR A 82 8.29 9.42 -8.75
CA THR A 82 9.59 9.59 -8.07
C THR A 82 9.83 8.60 -6.93
N TRP A 83 8.81 7.85 -6.51
CA TRP A 83 8.93 6.85 -5.45
C TRP A 83 9.24 5.49 -6.06
N SER A 84 10.29 4.85 -5.54
CA SER A 84 10.63 3.45 -5.85
C SER A 84 10.35 2.59 -4.64
N VAL A 85 9.85 1.36 -4.86
CA VAL A 85 9.65 0.38 -3.79
C VAL A 85 11.00 0.02 -3.17
N LYS A 86 12.05 -0.19 -3.98
CA LYS A 86 13.40 -0.55 -3.51
C LYS A 86 14.01 0.52 -2.61
N ALA A 87 13.67 1.78 -2.87
CA ALA A 87 14.24 2.94 -2.19
C ALA A 87 13.46 3.36 -0.94
N ILE A 88 12.42 2.63 -0.52
CA ILE A 88 11.72 2.90 0.73
C ILE A 88 12.74 2.76 1.88
N PRO A 89 13.01 3.84 2.65
CA PRO A 89 13.91 3.77 3.80
C PRO A 89 13.44 2.76 4.83
N ASP A 90 14.38 2.12 5.53
CA ASP A 90 14.05 1.26 6.66
C ASP A 90 13.42 2.09 7.78
N PRO A 91 12.18 1.79 8.22
CA PRO A 91 11.57 2.51 9.33
C PRO A 91 12.13 2.13 10.71
N GLU A 92 12.92 1.04 10.82
CA GLU A 92 13.45 0.53 12.09
C GLU A 92 12.35 0.38 13.16
N ASP A 93 11.19 -0.16 12.76
CA ASP A 93 9.98 -0.13 13.57
C ASP A 93 10.09 -1.03 14.81
N THR A 94 9.81 -0.44 15.98
CA THR A 94 9.92 -1.12 17.27
C THR A 94 8.78 -2.10 17.58
N ASP A 95 7.65 -2.06 16.86
CA ASP A 95 6.57 -3.04 16.95
C ASP A 95 6.85 -4.17 15.95
N PRO A 96 7.28 -5.37 16.40
CA PRO A 96 7.70 -6.43 15.49
C PRO A 96 6.60 -6.88 14.54
N ALA A 97 5.36 -6.92 15.01
CA ALA A 97 4.20 -7.31 14.21
C ALA A 97 3.95 -6.30 13.08
N ARG A 98 4.01 -5.01 13.42
CA ARG A 98 3.88 -3.95 12.41
C ARG A 98 5.05 -3.99 11.44
N TYR A 99 6.27 -4.16 11.91
CA TYR A 99 7.46 -4.21 11.05
C TYR A 99 7.41 -5.37 10.05
N ALA A 100 7.00 -6.56 10.50
CA ALA A 100 6.76 -7.71 9.64
C ALA A 100 5.68 -7.45 8.59
N ILE A 101 4.58 -6.78 8.96
CA ILE A 101 3.53 -6.39 8.00
C ILE A 101 4.07 -5.42 6.95
N LEU A 102 4.81 -4.39 7.38
CA LEU A 102 5.40 -3.40 6.47
C LEU A 102 6.34 -4.07 5.47
N ALA A 103 7.20 -4.99 5.93
CA ALA A 103 8.08 -5.76 5.06
C ALA A 103 7.30 -6.53 3.98
N VAL A 104 6.27 -7.28 4.37
CA VAL A 104 5.43 -8.04 3.42
C VAL A 104 4.66 -7.12 2.47
N LEU A 105 4.21 -5.94 2.92
CA LEU A 105 3.55 -4.98 2.03
C LEU A 105 4.49 -4.50 0.91
N THR A 106 5.80 -4.40 1.14
CA THR A 106 6.76 -4.08 0.07
C THR A 106 6.84 -5.18 -1.00
N HIS A 107 6.67 -6.46 -0.61
CA HIS A 107 6.51 -7.57 -1.56
C HIS A 107 5.29 -7.32 -2.46
N TYR A 108 4.13 -7.02 -1.87
CA TYR A 108 2.90 -6.82 -2.62
C TYR A 108 2.98 -5.60 -3.54
N LEU A 109 3.63 -4.52 -3.12
CA LEU A 109 3.89 -3.37 -3.99
C LEU A 109 4.70 -3.78 -5.22
N ALA A 110 5.85 -4.43 -5.04
CA ALA A 110 6.67 -4.88 -6.16
C ALA A 110 5.91 -5.84 -7.10
N LYS A 111 5.20 -6.82 -6.53
CA LYS A 111 4.39 -7.79 -7.29
C LYS A 111 3.31 -7.13 -8.14
N VAL A 112 2.52 -6.23 -7.56
CA VAL A 112 1.42 -5.57 -8.27
C VAL A 112 1.95 -4.60 -9.32
N PHE A 113 2.99 -3.84 -8.98
CA PHE A 113 3.55 -2.85 -9.91
C PHE A 113 4.23 -3.52 -11.10
N ASN A 114 5.00 -4.59 -10.88
CA ASN A 114 5.62 -5.35 -11.96
C ASN A 114 4.57 -5.95 -12.90
N ARG A 115 3.47 -6.48 -12.36
CA ARG A 115 2.35 -6.95 -13.18
C ARG A 115 1.77 -5.85 -14.09
N LEU A 116 1.69 -4.60 -13.62
CA LEU A 116 1.20 -3.48 -14.41
C LEU A 116 2.22 -3.07 -15.48
N ILE A 117 3.48 -2.97 -15.09
CA ILE A 117 4.60 -2.63 -15.97
C ILE A 117 4.72 -3.64 -17.12
N GLU A 118 4.68 -4.93 -16.81
CA GLU A 118 4.68 -6.03 -17.79
C GLU A 118 3.47 -6.00 -18.73
N ARG A 119 2.36 -5.39 -18.30
CA ARG A 119 1.15 -5.18 -19.12
C ARG A 119 1.18 -3.87 -19.90
N GLY A 120 2.32 -3.16 -19.93
CA GLY A 120 2.48 -1.92 -20.68
C GLY A 120 1.98 -0.67 -19.95
N LEU A 121 1.77 -0.74 -18.64
CA LEU A 121 1.45 0.41 -17.79
C LEU A 121 2.65 0.75 -16.90
N PRO A 122 3.68 1.44 -17.44
CA PRO A 122 4.83 1.82 -16.65
C PRO A 122 4.48 2.89 -15.60
N ARG A 123 5.38 3.07 -14.63
CA ARG A 123 5.33 4.17 -13.67
C ARG A 123 5.25 5.51 -14.41
N GLY A 124 4.41 6.42 -13.91
CA GLY A 124 4.26 7.75 -14.50
C GLY A 124 3.58 7.77 -15.88
N CYS A 125 2.88 6.70 -16.26
CA CYS A 125 1.98 6.73 -17.42
C CYS A 125 0.85 7.76 -17.17
N PRO A 126 0.55 8.65 -18.14
CA PRO A 126 -0.60 9.53 -18.03
C PRO A 126 -1.91 8.74 -18.02
N ALA A 127 -2.95 9.30 -17.41
CA ALA A 127 -4.27 8.67 -17.35
C ALA A 127 -4.92 8.52 -18.74
N ILE A 128 -4.51 9.33 -19.71
CA ILE A 128 -4.95 9.28 -21.10
C ILE A 128 -3.70 9.30 -21.97
N ILE A 129 -3.55 8.27 -22.82
CA ILE A 129 -2.51 8.21 -23.85
C ILE A 129 -3.13 8.76 -25.13
N ALA A 130 -2.80 10.00 -25.47
CA ALA A 130 -3.41 10.72 -26.57
C ALA A 130 -2.59 10.57 -27.87
N GLY A 131 -2.97 9.62 -28.71
CA GLY A 131 -2.41 9.44 -30.06
C GLY A 131 -1.19 8.54 -30.13
N ALA A 132 -0.81 8.19 -31.36
CA ALA A 132 0.25 7.23 -31.65
C ALA A 132 1.63 7.67 -31.15
N GLU A 133 1.89 8.99 -31.10
CA GLU A 133 3.17 9.54 -30.63
C GLU A 133 3.37 9.29 -29.13
N ALA A 134 2.36 9.58 -28.30
CA ALA A 134 2.40 9.34 -26.86
C ALA A 134 2.52 7.84 -26.53
N GLU A 135 1.85 6.99 -27.33
CA GLU A 135 1.98 5.54 -27.21
C GLU A 135 3.39 5.05 -27.58
N ALA A 136 3.96 5.56 -28.67
CA ALA A 136 5.32 5.23 -29.10
C ALA A 136 6.35 5.66 -28.06
N GLU A 137 6.19 6.86 -27.47
CA GLU A 137 7.05 7.33 -26.38
C GLU A 137 7.00 6.37 -25.18
N LEU A 138 5.81 5.98 -24.73
CA LEU A 138 5.65 5.06 -23.60
C LEU A 138 6.25 3.68 -23.89
N ARG A 139 6.09 3.16 -25.11
CA ARG A 139 6.70 1.89 -25.53
C ARG A 139 8.22 1.94 -25.63
N ALA A 140 8.78 3.11 -25.96
CA ALA A 140 10.21 3.33 -26.07
C ALA A 140 10.90 3.49 -24.69
N ARG A 141 10.14 3.76 -23.62
CA ARG A 141 10.69 3.84 -22.27
C ARG A 141 11.25 2.49 -21.83
N GLU A 142 12.35 2.55 -21.09
CA GLU A 142 12.93 1.38 -20.47
C GLU A 142 11.95 0.75 -19.47
N VAL A 143 11.83 -0.58 -19.53
CA VAL A 143 11.03 -1.35 -18.58
C VAL A 143 11.83 -1.53 -17.30
N VAL A 144 11.52 -0.70 -16.30
CA VAL A 144 12.15 -0.78 -14.97
C VAL A 144 11.21 -1.48 -14.01
N LEU A 145 11.56 -2.71 -13.62
CA LEU A 145 10.81 -3.48 -12.62
C LEU A 145 11.16 -3.03 -11.19
N GLU A 146 10.16 -3.04 -10.33
CA GLU A 146 10.26 -2.76 -8.91
C GLU A 146 10.85 -3.96 -8.16
N LEU A 147 11.64 -3.64 -7.14
CA LEU A 147 12.26 -4.60 -6.25
C LEU A 147 11.89 -4.26 -4.80
N GLN A 148 11.82 -5.27 -3.94
CA GLN A 148 11.69 -5.04 -2.51
C GLN A 148 12.93 -4.34 -1.95
N PRO A 149 12.79 -3.49 -0.92
CA PRO A 149 13.93 -2.99 -0.16
C PRO A 149 14.80 -4.11 0.40
N SER A 150 16.09 -3.86 0.55
CA SER A 150 17.00 -4.82 1.19
C SER A 150 16.64 -5.08 2.65
N TRP A 151 16.18 -4.06 3.39
CA TRP A 151 15.82 -4.18 4.80
C TRP A 151 14.64 -5.15 5.02
N ALA A 152 13.67 -5.18 4.09
CA ALA A 152 12.50 -6.03 4.21
C ALA A 152 12.87 -7.52 4.29
N LYS A 153 13.96 -7.92 3.62
CA LYS A 153 14.48 -9.30 3.64
C LYS A 153 15.16 -9.68 4.96
N ALA A 154 15.60 -8.70 5.74
CA ALA A 154 16.26 -8.91 7.02
C ALA A 154 15.26 -8.95 8.19
N VAL A 155 13.99 -8.57 7.96
CA VAL A 155 12.97 -8.57 9.01
C VAL A 155 12.71 -10.00 9.47
N ARG A 156 12.82 -10.22 10.78
CA ARG A 156 12.61 -11.52 11.39
C ARG A 156 11.12 -11.86 11.42
N ARG A 157 10.80 -13.12 11.14
CA ARG A 157 9.49 -13.73 11.42
C ARG A 157 9.12 -13.55 12.90
N LEU A 158 7.83 -13.36 13.19
CA LEU A 158 7.33 -13.25 14.57
C LEU A 158 7.51 -14.55 15.34
N ASP A 159 7.83 -14.45 16.63
CA ASP A 159 7.94 -15.62 17.51
C ASP A 159 6.57 -16.30 17.69
N GLU A 160 5.55 -15.50 17.99
CA GLU A 160 4.16 -15.96 18.14
C GLU A 160 3.29 -15.53 16.95
N PRO A 161 2.35 -16.38 16.51
CA PRO A 161 1.47 -16.04 15.41
C PRO A 161 0.47 -14.96 15.81
N ILE A 162 0.18 -14.05 14.87
CA ILE A 162 -0.92 -13.09 14.99
C ILE A 162 -1.97 -13.37 13.92
N THR A 163 -3.24 -13.14 14.26
CA THR A 163 -4.36 -13.29 13.31
C THR A 163 -4.97 -11.93 12.99
N ILE A 164 -5.01 -11.59 11.70
CA ILE A 164 -5.82 -10.50 11.18
C ILE A 164 -7.13 -11.13 10.65
N PRO A 165 -8.29 -10.81 11.24
CA PRO A 165 -9.55 -11.42 10.85
C PRO A 165 -9.92 -11.15 9.38
N ASN A 166 -10.79 -11.98 8.81
CA ASN A 166 -11.39 -11.76 7.50
C ASN A 166 -12.45 -10.63 7.54
N SER A 167 -13.21 -10.44 6.45
CA SER A 167 -14.27 -9.43 6.38
C SER A 167 -15.45 -9.69 7.31
N SER A 168 -15.67 -10.95 7.71
CA SER A 168 -16.71 -11.38 8.65
C SER A 168 -16.26 -11.29 10.12
N GLY A 169 -15.00 -10.89 10.37
CA GLY A 169 -14.43 -10.86 11.72
C GLY A 169 -13.93 -12.22 12.23
N GLU A 170 -13.85 -13.23 11.36
CA GLU A 170 -13.45 -14.59 11.70
C GLU A 170 -11.98 -14.85 11.35
N THR A 171 -11.41 -15.93 11.88
CA THR A 171 -10.07 -16.38 11.47
C THR A 171 -10.11 -16.84 10.01
N PRO A 172 -9.18 -16.38 9.15
CA PRO A 172 -9.10 -16.83 7.76
C PRO A 172 -8.95 -18.35 7.63
N GLU A 173 -9.79 -18.96 6.79
CA GLU A 173 -9.65 -20.37 6.38
C GLU A 173 -8.33 -20.61 5.66
N ASP A 174 -7.71 -21.77 5.86
CA ASP A 174 -6.38 -22.14 5.34
C ASP A 174 -6.22 -21.86 3.85
N ARG A 175 -7.21 -22.24 3.03
CA ARG A 175 -7.17 -22.07 1.56
C ARG A 175 -7.15 -20.61 1.09
N PHE A 176 -7.51 -19.67 1.96
CA PHE A 176 -7.55 -18.24 1.64
C PHE A 176 -6.41 -17.46 2.27
N ARG A 177 -5.49 -18.11 3.00
CA ARG A 177 -4.39 -17.43 3.68
C ARG A 177 -3.30 -16.99 2.70
N SER A 178 -2.72 -15.82 2.96
CA SER A 178 -1.54 -15.36 2.24
C SER A 178 -0.31 -16.17 2.63
N ALA A 179 0.42 -16.69 1.64
CA ALA A 179 1.68 -17.39 1.86
C ALA A 179 2.78 -16.46 2.39
N GLU A 180 2.86 -15.23 1.85
CA GLU A 180 3.88 -14.24 2.23
C GLU A 180 3.71 -13.77 3.69
N PHE A 181 2.47 -13.53 4.12
CA PHE A 181 2.20 -13.21 5.52
C PHE A 181 2.38 -14.42 6.44
N LEU A 182 1.99 -15.62 5.99
CA LEU A 182 2.15 -16.83 6.79
C LEU A 182 3.63 -17.14 7.05
N ALA A 183 4.52 -16.88 6.08
CA ALA A 183 5.97 -16.97 6.27
C ALA A 183 6.49 -16.07 7.41
N MET A 184 5.77 -14.99 7.72
CA MET A 184 6.06 -14.06 8.82
C MET A 184 5.28 -14.36 10.11
N ASN A 185 4.60 -15.51 10.21
CA ASN A 185 3.72 -15.86 11.33
C ASN A 185 2.47 -14.97 11.44
N ILE A 186 1.99 -14.44 10.31
CA ILE A 186 0.80 -13.60 10.25
C ILE A 186 -0.29 -14.34 9.49
N ILE A 187 -1.38 -14.66 10.18
CA ILE A 187 -2.55 -15.31 9.60
C ILE A 187 -3.49 -14.23 9.09
N VAL A 188 -3.55 -14.06 7.77
CA VAL A 188 -4.43 -13.09 7.09
C VAL A 188 -4.91 -13.66 5.77
N THR A 189 -6.11 -13.28 5.33
CA THR A 189 -6.60 -13.57 3.98
C THR A 189 -5.68 -12.93 2.93
N GLU A 190 -5.42 -13.61 1.81
CA GLU A 190 -4.70 -13.06 0.66
C GLU A 190 -5.29 -11.69 0.28
N PRO A 191 -4.52 -10.60 0.41
CA PRO A 191 -5.07 -9.28 0.23
C PRO A 191 -5.40 -9.05 -1.25
N HIS A 192 -6.63 -8.61 -1.52
CA HIS A 192 -7.07 -8.26 -2.86
C HIS A 192 -6.47 -6.91 -3.29
N VAL A 193 -5.23 -6.92 -3.74
CA VAL A 193 -4.42 -5.72 -4.02
C VAL A 193 -4.33 -5.31 -5.50
N ALA A 194 -4.89 -6.11 -6.41
CA ALA A 194 -4.88 -5.77 -7.83
C ALA A 194 -5.72 -4.52 -8.11
N PHE A 195 -5.20 -3.61 -8.93
CA PHE A 195 -5.91 -2.47 -9.50
C PHE A 195 -5.54 -2.32 -10.99
N VAL A 196 -6.30 -1.49 -11.71
CA VAL A 196 -6.15 -1.23 -13.15
C VAL A 196 -6.05 0.28 -13.33
#